data_AF-A0A921I2Q5-F1
#
_entry.id   AF-A0A921I2Q5-F1
#
_cell.length_a   1.000
_cell.length_b   1.000
_cell.length_c   1.000
_cell.angle_alpha   90.00
_cell.angle_beta   90.00
_cell.angle_gamma   90.00
#
_symmetry.space_group_name_H-M   'P 1'
#
loop_
_entity.id
_entity.type
_entity.pdbx_description
1 polymer ?
#
loop_
_entity_poly.entity_id
_entity_poly.type
_entity_poly.pdbx_seq_one_letter_code
_entity_poly.pdbx_strand_id
1 'polypeptide(L)'
;ALNAYLDCRLRFYYRYVAGLKTPDEVSAEIDSALFGTIFHLSAQLAYTDLTANGKMIQKEDIERLLRNEVKLQSYVDQAFKEELFKVAPEEKPEYNGIQLINSKVIVSYLKQLLRNDLQYTPFEMVAMEKKVSEEITIQTGQGPFTLRLGGTIDRMDAKESTLRIVDYKTGGSPKIPANIEQLFTPSETRPNYIFQTFLYAAIMSRKQSLMVAPALLYIHRAASESYSPVIEMGEPRKPKIPVNNFAFFEDEFRERLQALLEEIFNEKEPFTQTEDTKKCSYCDFKAICKR
;
A
#
# COMPACT_ATOMS: atom_id res chain seq x y z
N ALA A 1 5.94 9.00 4.92
CA ALA A 1 6.33 10.42 5.12
C ALA A 1 5.28 11.39 4.57
N LEU A 2 5.08 11.50 3.26
CA LEU A 2 4.19 12.51 2.66
C LEU A 2 2.73 12.44 3.13
N ASN A 3 2.15 11.24 3.24
CA ASN A 3 0.81 11.07 3.83
C ASN A 3 0.73 11.60 5.27
N ALA A 4 1.81 11.45 6.07
CA ALA A 4 1.83 11.98 7.43
C ALA A 4 1.80 13.51 7.45
N TYR A 5 2.53 14.15 6.52
CA TYR A 5 2.55 15.60 6.35
C TYR A 5 1.18 16.14 5.92
N LEU A 6 0.59 15.55 4.86
CA LEU A 6 -0.73 15.90 4.35
C LEU A 6 -1.87 15.66 5.35
N ASP A 7 -1.66 14.77 6.32
CA ASP A 7 -2.62 14.53 7.39
C ASP A 7 -2.46 15.49 8.56
N CYS A 8 -1.22 15.77 8.97
CA CYS A 8 -0.87 16.68 10.05
C CYS A 8 0.63 17.04 9.98
N ARG A 9 0.94 18.29 9.64
CA ARG A 9 2.31 18.80 9.50
C ARG A 9 3.11 18.65 10.80
N LEU A 10 2.51 18.91 11.97
CA LEU A 10 3.17 18.72 13.27
C LEU A 10 3.49 17.24 13.56
N ARG A 11 2.60 16.31 13.19
CA ARG A 11 2.87 14.86 13.32
C ARG A 11 4.04 14.44 12.43
N PHE A 12 4.13 15.01 11.23
CA PHE A 12 5.28 14.80 10.36
C PHE A 12 6.56 15.31 11.00
N TYR A 13 6.56 16.53 11.55
CA TYR A 13 7.70 17.09 12.25
C TYR A 13 8.20 16.17 13.37
N TYR A 14 7.32 15.78 14.30
CA TYR A 14 7.70 14.91 15.42
C TYR A 14 8.35 13.61 14.96
N ARG A 15 7.76 12.94 13.96
CA ARG A 15 8.23 11.63 13.52
C ARG A 15 9.47 11.67 12.62
N TYR A 16 9.50 12.59 11.65
CA TYR A 16 10.50 12.56 10.57
C TYR A 16 11.58 13.64 10.71
N VAL A 17 11.31 14.74 11.42
CA VAL A 17 12.29 15.82 11.64
C VAL A 17 12.93 15.68 13.03
N ALA A 18 12.11 15.59 14.08
CA ALA A 18 12.60 15.43 15.45
C ALA A 18 12.97 13.98 15.81
N GLY A 19 12.60 13.00 14.97
CA GLY A 19 12.96 11.59 15.16
C GLY A 19 12.29 10.91 16.35
N LEU A 20 11.17 11.43 16.84
CA LEU A 20 10.42 10.84 17.94
C LEU A 20 9.76 9.52 17.49
N LYS A 21 9.90 8.50 18.32
CA LYS A 21 9.32 7.17 18.10
C LYS A 21 8.50 6.76 19.32
N THR A 22 7.41 6.06 19.09
CA THR A 22 6.74 5.29 20.14
C THR A 22 7.65 4.14 20.55
N PRO A 23 7.71 3.79 21.85
CA PRO A 23 8.34 2.55 22.28
C PRO A 23 7.69 1.36 21.57
N ASP A 24 8.48 0.35 21.22
CA ASP A 24 7.94 -0.92 20.73
C ASP A 24 7.25 -1.64 21.91
N GLU A 25 5.92 -1.70 21.90
CA GLU A 25 5.19 -2.54 22.84
C GLU A 25 5.22 -3.98 22.34
N VAL A 26 5.78 -4.89 23.15
CA VAL A 26 5.70 -6.33 22.88
C VAL A 26 4.29 -6.78 23.27
N SER A 27 3.37 -6.74 22.31
CA SER A 27 2.01 -7.26 22.46
C SER A 27 1.86 -8.58 21.73
N ALA A 28 1.17 -9.54 22.36
CA ALA A 28 0.73 -10.76 21.71
C ALA A 28 -0.53 -10.55 20.84
N GLU A 29 -1.12 -9.35 20.91
CA GLU A 29 -2.26 -8.96 20.09
C GLU A 29 -1.83 -8.58 18.68
N ILE A 30 -2.58 -9.08 17.69
CA ILE A 30 -2.37 -8.73 16.29
C ILE A 30 -3.20 -7.49 16.01
N ASP A 31 -2.56 -6.33 16.03
CA ASP A 31 -3.19 -5.09 15.61
C ASP A 31 -3.41 -5.06 14.08
N SER A 32 -4.08 -4.01 13.59
CA SER A 32 -4.39 -3.89 12.16
C SER A 32 -3.15 -3.78 11.27
N ALA A 33 -2.03 -3.24 11.79
CA ALA A 33 -0.81 -3.05 11.03
C ALA A 33 -0.08 -4.39 10.87
N LEU A 34 0.11 -5.11 11.97
CA LEU A 34 0.72 -6.44 11.99
C LEU A 34 -0.12 -7.45 11.20
N PHE A 35 -1.45 -7.38 11.29
CA PHE A 35 -2.34 -8.20 10.45
C PHE A 35 -2.05 -7.97 8.96
N GLY A 36 -1.92 -6.71 8.56
CA GLY A 36 -1.50 -6.32 7.21
C GLY A 36 -0.18 -6.98 6.83
N THR A 37 0.87 -6.75 7.63
CA THR A 37 2.21 -7.28 7.38
C THR A 37 2.22 -8.79 7.18
N ILE A 38 1.54 -9.55 8.05
CA ILE A 38 1.42 -11.01 7.92
C ILE A 38 0.73 -11.39 6.61
N PHE A 39 -0.32 -10.67 6.21
CA PHE A 39 -0.99 -10.92 4.93
C PHE A 39 -0.07 -10.64 3.73
N HIS A 40 0.67 -9.52 3.72
CA HIS A 40 1.62 -9.19 2.64
C HIS A 40 2.68 -10.30 2.48
N LEU A 41 3.29 -10.73 3.59
CA LEU A 41 4.28 -11.81 3.56
C LEU A 41 3.66 -13.14 3.12
N SER A 42 2.46 -13.49 3.59
CA SER A 42 1.75 -14.69 3.16
C SER A 42 1.51 -14.70 1.64
N ALA A 43 1.11 -13.55 1.08
CA ALA A 43 0.92 -13.39 -0.36
C ALA A 43 2.26 -13.51 -1.11
N GLN A 44 3.32 -12.87 -0.60
CA GLN A 44 4.66 -12.94 -1.19
C GLN A 44 5.17 -14.38 -1.24
N LEU A 45 5.05 -15.14 -0.16
CA LEU A 45 5.45 -16.55 -0.09
C LEU A 45 4.69 -17.40 -1.11
N ALA A 46 3.37 -17.22 -1.19
CA ALA A 46 2.54 -17.95 -2.15
C ALA A 46 2.95 -17.70 -3.60
N TYR A 47 3.18 -16.43 -3.97
CA TYR A 47 3.55 -16.05 -5.32
C TYR A 47 5.02 -16.37 -5.65
N THR A 48 5.91 -16.38 -4.65
CA THR A 48 7.28 -16.87 -4.83
C THR A 48 7.29 -18.35 -5.20
N ASP A 49 6.47 -19.18 -4.52
CA ASP A 49 6.33 -20.60 -4.85
C ASP A 49 5.69 -20.81 -6.24
N LEU A 50 4.63 -20.05 -6.57
CA LEU A 50 4.00 -20.10 -7.90
C LEU A 50 4.96 -19.74 -9.04
N THR A 51 5.94 -18.87 -8.78
CA THR A 51 6.86 -18.36 -9.80
C THR A 51 8.24 -19.04 -9.78
N ALA A 52 8.42 -20.08 -8.97
CA ALA A 52 9.69 -20.79 -8.82
C ALA A 52 10.19 -21.40 -10.14
N ASN A 53 9.29 -21.76 -11.06
CA ASN A 53 9.62 -22.38 -12.36
C ASN A 53 9.33 -21.48 -13.57
N GLY A 54 9.11 -20.18 -13.34
CA GLY A 54 8.80 -19.22 -14.39
C GLY A 54 7.91 -18.10 -13.88
N LYS A 55 8.00 -16.92 -14.49
CA LYS A 55 7.24 -15.73 -14.05
C LYS A 55 5.78 -15.72 -14.51
N MET A 56 5.45 -16.52 -15.52
CA MET A 56 4.10 -16.56 -16.09
C MET A 56 3.18 -17.39 -15.20
N ILE A 57 2.14 -16.75 -14.66
CA ILE A 57 1.15 -17.42 -13.82
C ILE A 57 -0.04 -17.81 -14.69
N GLN A 58 -0.26 -19.12 -14.83
CA GLN A 58 -1.38 -19.68 -15.57
C GLN A 58 -2.57 -19.96 -14.64
N LYS A 59 -3.74 -20.16 -15.26
CA LYS A 59 -4.97 -20.50 -14.55
C LYS A 59 -4.79 -21.76 -13.71
N GLU A 60 -4.15 -22.78 -14.28
CA GLU A 60 -3.95 -24.09 -13.67
C GLU A 60 -3.03 -24.03 -12.43
N ASP A 61 -2.06 -23.10 -12.42
CA ASP A 61 -1.15 -22.91 -11.28
C ASP A 61 -1.92 -22.44 -10.04
N ILE A 62 -2.77 -21.42 -10.22
CA ILE A 62 -3.61 -20.88 -9.16
C ILE A 62 -4.66 -21.91 -8.71
N GLU A 63 -5.32 -22.60 -9.64
CA GLU A 63 -6.30 -23.64 -9.30
C GLU A 63 -5.68 -24.79 -8.49
N ARG A 64 -4.47 -25.24 -8.87
CA ARG A 64 -3.73 -26.26 -8.13
C ARG A 64 -3.42 -25.79 -6.72
N LEU A 65 -2.97 -24.54 -6.56
CA LEU A 65 -2.66 -24.00 -5.24
C LEU A 65 -3.94 -23.82 -4.38
N LEU A 66 -5.04 -23.34 -4.98
CA LEU A 66 -6.32 -23.18 -4.29
C LEU A 66 -6.87 -24.49 -3.72
N ARG A 67 -6.57 -25.63 -4.36
CA ARG A 67 -6.95 -26.97 -3.87
C ARG A 67 -6.04 -27.48 -2.74
N ASN A 68 -4.88 -26.86 -2.52
CA ASN A 68 -3.91 -27.31 -1.52
C ASN A 68 -4.02 -26.49 -0.22
N GLU A 69 -5.00 -26.83 0.62
CA GLU A 69 -5.25 -26.12 1.87
C GLU A 69 -4.07 -26.16 2.84
N VAL A 70 -3.32 -27.26 2.86
CA VAL A 70 -2.14 -27.42 3.72
C VAL A 70 -1.04 -26.43 3.31
N LYS A 71 -0.78 -26.30 2.01
CA LYS A 71 0.22 -25.36 1.50
C LYS A 71 -0.21 -23.90 1.76
N LEU A 72 -1.49 -23.56 1.56
CA LEU A 72 -2.01 -22.23 1.88
C LEU A 72 -1.86 -21.88 3.36
N GLN A 73 -2.20 -22.81 4.26
CA GLN A 73 -2.00 -22.63 5.70
C GLN A 73 -0.51 -22.47 6.03
N SER A 74 0.37 -23.23 5.38
CA SER A 74 1.82 -23.16 5.64
C SER A 74 2.44 -21.80 5.35
N TYR A 75 1.97 -21.06 4.34
CA TYR A 75 2.45 -19.70 4.08
C TYR A 75 2.05 -18.73 5.19
N VAL A 76 0.83 -18.87 5.70
CA VAL A 76 0.34 -18.03 6.79
C VAL A 76 1.06 -18.38 8.08
N ASP A 77 1.27 -19.67 8.37
CA ASP A 77 2.01 -20.10 9.55
C ASP A 77 3.45 -19.59 9.51
N GLN A 78 4.11 -19.64 8.36
CA GLN A 78 5.44 -19.07 8.17
C GLN A 78 5.43 -17.55 8.41
N ALA A 79 4.48 -16.82 7.84
CA ALA A 79 4.38 -15.38 8.05
C ALA A 79 4.12 -15.00 9.52
N PHE A 80 3.33 -15.78 10.26
CA PHE A 80 3.15 -15.61 11.70
C PHE A 80 4.45 -15.84 12.48
N LYS A 81 5.22 -16.88 12.13
CA LYS A 81 6.51 -17.15 12.77
C LYS A 81 7.48 -15.99 12.60
N GLU A 82 7.55 -15.43 11.39
CA GLU A 82 8.49 -14.36 11.06
C GLU A 82 8.07 -13.01 11.69
N GLU A 83 6.79 -12.63 11.56
CA GLU A 83 6.34 -11.27 11.89
C GLU A 83 5.80 -11.11 13.31
N LEU A 84 5.06 -12.11 13.82
CA LEU A 84 4.45 -12.05 15.16
C LEU A 84 5.38 -12.68 16.21
N PHE A 85 5.75 -13.95 16.03
CA PHE A 85 6.50 -14.69 17.04
C PHE A 85 8.00 -14.39 17.00
N LYS A 86 8.53 -14.01 15.83
CA LYS A 86 9.95 -13.74 15.58
C LYS A 86 10.85 -14.90 15.99
N VAL A 87 10.43 -16.13 15.64
CA VAL A 87 11.09 -17.39 15.99
C VAL A 87 11.72 -18.05 14.77
N ALA A 88 12.62 -19.02 15.01
CA ALA A 88 13.24 -19.79 13.94
C ALA A 88 12.20 -20.66 13.17
N PRO A 89 12.45 -20.99 11.88
CA PRO A 89 11.52 -21.76 11.05
C PRO A 89 11.10 -23.12 11.65
N GLU A 90 11.99 -23.76 12.41
CA GLU A 90 11.82 -25.08 13.02
C GLU A 90 10.97 -25.02 14.29
N GLU A 91 10.91 -23.85 14.94
CA GLU A 91 10.16 -23.65 16.17
C GLU A 91 8.65 -23.68 15.89
N LYS A 92 7.89 -24.29 16.80
CA LYS A 92 6.43 -24.37 16.71
C LYS A 92 5.82 -23.52 17.82
N PRO A 93 5.53 -22.23 17.55
CA PRO A 93 4.92 -21.38 18.54
C PRO A 93 3.50 -21.87 18.85
N GLU A 94 3.09 -21.70 20.10
CA GLU A 94 1.73 -21.99 20.54
C GLU A 94 0.83 -20.77 20.25
N TYR A 95 -0.29 -21.01 19.58
CA TYR A 95 -1.24 -19.95 19.22
C TYR A 95 -2.31 -19.83 20.30
N ASN A 96 -2.64 -18.61 20.70
CA ASN A 96 -3.86 -18.36 21.45
C ASN A 96 -5.11 -18.38 20.53
N GLY A 97 -6.31 -18.40 21.14
CA GLY A 97 -7.56 -18.48 20.38
C GLY A 97 -7.77 -17.34 19.37
N ILE A 98 -7.37 -16.11 19.71
CA ILE A 98 -7.49 -14.95 18.81
C ILE A 98 -6.52 -15.06 17.63
N GLN A 99 -5.28 -15.51 17.88
CA GLN A 99 -4.27 -15.74 16.85
C GLN A 99 -4.71 -16.84 15.88
N LEU A 100 -5.35 -17.90 16.37
CA LEU A 100 -5.95 -18.94 15.52
C LEU A 100 -7.05 -18.37 14.61
N ILE A 101 -7.93 -17.51 15.14
CA ILE A 101 -8.96 -16.83 14.35
C ILE A 101 -8.31 -15.96 13.27
N ASN A 102 -7.35 -15.12 13.64
CA ASN A 102 -6.64 -14.25 12.69
C ASN A 102 -5.93 -15.06 11.59
N SER A 103 -5.28 -16.18 11.94
CA SER A 103 -4.66 -17.09 10.97
C SER A 103 -5.69 -17.61 9.96
N LYS A 104 -6.86 -18.06 10.43
CA LYS A 104 -7.94 -18.53 9.53
C LYS A 104 -8.51 -17.41 8.64
N VAL A 105 -8.63 -16.19 9.16
CA VAL A 105 -9.06 -15.03 8.36
C VAL A 105 -8.02 -14.71 7.27
N ILE A 106 -6.73 -14.72 7.61
CA ILE A 106 -5.66 -14.46 6.63
C ILE A 106 -5.61 -15.54 5.55
N VAL A 107 -5.78 -16.82 5.90
CA VAL A 107 -5.92 -17.90 4.89
C VAL A 107 -7.13 -17.64 3.98
N SER A 108 -8.26 -17.20 4.52
CA SER A 108 -9.44 -16.84 3.72
C SER A 108 -9.15 -15.67 2.77
N TYR A 109 -8.44 -14.64 3.24
CA TYR A 109 -8.02 -13.51 2.40
C TYR A 109 -7.03 -13.94 1.32
N LEU A 110 -6.07 -14.82 1.63
CA LEU A 110 -5.15 -15.37 0.63
C LEU A 110 -5.90 -16.16 -0.45
N LYS A 111 -6.91 -16.95 -0.07
CA LYS A 111 -7.79 -17.62 -1.03
C LYS A 111 -8.58 -16.62 -1.89
N GLN A 112 -9.06 -15.52 -1.31
CA GLN A 112 -9.74 -14.46 -2.06
C GLN A 112 -8.81 -13.77 -3.07
N LEU A 113 -7.56 -13.50 -2.68
CA LEU A 113 -6.53 -12.93 -3.56
C LEU A 113 -6.32 -13.82 -4.77
N LEU A 114 -6.05 -15.10 -4.52
CA LEU A 114 -5.85 -16.11 -5.56
C LEU A 114 -7.07 -16.25 -6.47
N ARG A 115 -8.31 -16.21 -5.94
CA ARG A 115 -9.52 -16.25 -6.78
C ARG A 115 -9.70 -15.01 -7.67
N ASN A 116 -9.37 -13.82 -7.16
CA ASN A 116 -9.40 -12.61 -7.97
C ASN A 116 -8.35 -12.68 -9.07
N ASP A 117 -7.14 -13.11 -8.73
CA ASP A 117 -6.06 -13.26 -9.70
C ASP A 117 -6.33 -14.38 -10.71
N LEU A 118 -7.04 -15.44 -10.33
CA LEU A 118 -7.50 -16.50 -11.23
C LEU A 118 -8.31 -15.91 -12.39
N GLN A 119 -9.21 -14.97 -12.11
CA GLN A 119 -10.01 -14.29 -13.14
C GLN A 119 -9.16 -13.38 -14.04
N TYR A 120 -8.00 -12.93 -13.54
CA TYR A 120 -7.07 -12.08 -14.28
C TYR A 120 -6.01 -12.87 -15.07
N THR A 121 -5.86 -14.18 -14.83
CA THR A 121 -4.91 -15.02 -15.57
C THR A 121 -5.17 -15.04 -17.10
N PRO A 122 -4.13 -15.27 -17.91
CA PRO A 122 -2.71 -15.33 -17.55
C PRO A 122 -2.10 -13.94 -17.34
N PHE A 123 -1.08 -13.84 -16.50
CA PHE A 123 -0.27 -12.62 -16.28
C PHE A 123 1.14 -12.95 -15.80
N GLU A 124 2.10 -12.05 -16.06
CA GLU A 124 3.50 -12.20 -15.64
C GLU A 124 3.69 -11.54 -14.28
N MET A 125 4.23 -12.28 -13.31
CA MET A 125 4.68 -11.69 -12.06
C MET A 125 6.01 -10.96 -12.29
N VAL A 126 5.98 -9.62 -12.25
CA VAL A 126 7.17 -8.81 -12.48
C VAL A 126 8.03 -8.73 -11.22
N ALA A 127 7.40 -8.38 -10.09
CA ALA A 127 8.05 -8.35 -8.78
C ALA A 127 7.03 -8.28 -7.63
N MET A 128 7.47 -8.65 -6.43
CA MET A 128 6.76 -8.40 -5.18
C MET A 128 7.69 -7.75 -4.15
N GLU A 129 7.11 -6.96 -3.24
CA GLU A 129 7.82 -6.24 -2.18
C GLU A 129 9.05 -5.47 -2.72
N LYS A 130 8.89 -4.85 -3.89
CA LYS A 130 10.01 -4.20 -4.60
C LYS A 130 10.19 -2.78 -4.12
N LYS A 131 11.37 -2.50 -3.55
CA LYS A 131 11.81 -1.13 -3.30
C LYS A 131 12.02 -0.37 -4.62
N VAL A 132 11.36 0.77 -4.73
CA VAL A 132 11.50 1.71 -5.85
C VAL A 132 11.81 3.10 -5.32
N SER A 133 12.59 3.86 -6.10
CA SER A 133 12.87 5.25 -5.79
C SER A 133 13.23 6.03 -7.05
N GLU A 134 12.97 7.32 -7.05
CA GLU A 134 13.49 8.28 -8.03
C GLU A 134 14.16 9.46 -7.32
N GLU A 135 15.02 10.17 -8.03
CA GLU A 135 15.56 11.45 -7.58
C GLU A 135 14.69 12.58 -8.14
N ILE A 136 14.40 13.57 -7.30
CA ILE A 136 13.63 14.76 -7.65
C ILE A 136 14.35 15.99 -7.13
N THR A 137 14.54 16.97 -8.00
CA THR A 137 15.18 18.24 -7.62
C THR A 137 14.11 19.29 -7.38
N ILE A 138 14.13 19.87 -6.18
CA ILE A 138 13.24 20.95 -5.76
C ILE A 138 13.99 22.27 -5.66
N GLN A 139 13.29 23.38 -5.81
CA GLN A 139 13.86 24.70 -5.53
C GLN A 139 13.59 25.10 -4.08
N THR A 140 14.64 25.46 -3.35
CA THR A 140 14.53 25.94 -1.97
C THR A 140 15.09 27.35 -1.86
N GLY A 141 14.88 28.02 -0.72
CA GLY A 141 15.51 29.32 -0.44
C GLY A 141 17.04 29.29 -0.46
N GLN A 142 17.65 28.10 -0.34
CA GLN A 142 19.10 27.89 -0.35
C GLN A 142 19.61 27.41 -1.72
N GLY A 143 18.74 27.31 -2.72
CA GLY A 143 19.03 26.82 -4.07
C GLY A 143 18.42 25.44 -4.36
N PRO A 144 18.80 24.81 -5.49
CA PRO A 144 18.31 23.49 -5.88
C PRO A 144 18.74 22.42 -4.86
N PHE A 145 17.78 21.58 -4.45
CA PHE A 145 18.02 20.46 -3.53
C PHE A 145 17.47 19.17 -4.12
N THR A 146 18.31 18.13 -4.22
CA THR A 146 17.91 16.83 -4.77
C THR A 146 17.53 15.86 -3.65
N LEU A 147 16.30 15.37 -3.74
CA LEU A 147 15.69 14.43 -2.81
C LEU A 147 15.59 13.05 -3.46
N ARG A 148 15.68 12.00 -2.63
CA ARG A 148 15.30 10.65 -3.05
C ARG A 148 13.91 10.32 -2.52
N LEU A 149 12.96 10.13 -3.43
CA LEU A 149 11.58 9.76 -3.12
C LEU A 149 11.32 8.31 -3.50
N GLY A 150 10.61 7.56 -2.67
CA GLY A 150 10.38 6.14 -2.95
C GLY A 150 9.60 5.42 -1.86
N GLY A 151 9.48 4.11 -2.04
CA GLY A 151 8.80 3.19 -1.13
C GLY A 151 8.90 1.75 -1.61
N THR A 152 8.07 0.89 -1.04
CA THR A 152 7.95 -0.51 -1.43
C THR A 152 6.62 -0.71 -2.14
N ILE A 153 6.66 -1.30 -3.34
CA ILE A 153 5.48 -1.74 -4.08
C ILE A 153 5.20 -3.19 -3.69
N ASP A 154 3.99 -3.47 -3.19
CA ASP A 154 3.59 -4.82 -2.75
C ASP A 154 3.66 -5.82 -3.91
N ARG A 155 3.09 -5.45 -5.06
CA ARG A 155 3.13 -6.28 -6.28
C ARG A 155 3.13 -5.47 -7.56
N MET A 156 3.93 -5.94 -8.51
CA MET A 156 3.88 -5.57 -9.91
C MET A 156 3.63 -6.82 -10.75
N ASP A 157 2.59 -6.79 -11.56
CA ASP A 157 2.35 -7.79 -12.60
C ASP A 157 2.18 -7.13 -13.96
N ALA A 158 2.48 -7.87 -15.02
CA ALA A 158 2.33 -7.41 -16.39
C ALA A 158 1.37 -8.31 -17.16
N LYS A 159 0.50 -7.67 -17.95
CA LYS A 159 -0.39 -8.35 -18.88
C LYS A 159 -0.48 -7.51 -20.14
N GLU A 160 -0.19 -8.14 -21.28
CA GLU A 160 -0.14 -7.46 -22.58
C GLU A 160 0.83 -6.26 -22.52
N SER A 161 0.37 -5.05 -22.86
CA SER A 161 1.17 -3.81 -22.84
C SER A 161 1.05 -3.02 -21.54
N THR A 162 0.58 -3.63 -20.46
CA THR A 162 0.26 -2.96 -19.20
C THR A 162 1.05 -3.55 -18.04
N LEU A 163 1.73 -2.68 -17.28
CA LEU A 163 2.28 -2.96 -15.96
C LEU A 163 1.26 -2.52 -14.90
N ARG A 164 0.69 -3.47 -14.17
CA ARG A 164 -0.22 -3.19 -13.06
C ARG A 164 0.54 -3.12 -11.75
N ILE A 165 0.37 -2.02 -11.03
CA ILE A 165 0.88 -1.82 -9.67
C ILE A 165 -0.26 -2.10 -8.71
N VAL A 166 -0.14 -3.16 -7.91
CA VAL A 166 -1.17 -3.57 -6.97
C VAL A 166 -0.69 -3.27 -5.55
N ASP A 167 -1.50 -2.51 -4.82
CA ASP A 167 -1.32 -2.26 -3.40
C ASP A 167 -2.46 -2.96 -2.63
N TYR A 168 -2.09 -3.78 -1.64
CA TYR A 168 -3.04 -4.60 -0.88
C TYR A 168 -3.55 -3.84 0.35
N LYS A 169 -4.85 -3.99 0.63
CA LYS A 169 -5.51 -3.37 1.78
C LYS A 169 -6.37 -4.35 2.56
N THR A 170 -5.91 -4.70 3.76
CA THR A 170 -6.60 -5.58 4.72
C THR A 170 -7.73 -4.88 5.48
N GLY A 171 -7.82 -3.54 5.40
CA GLY A 171 -8.89 -2.76 6.01
C GLY A 171 -9.22 -1.47 5.24
N GLY A 172 -10.12 -0.67 5.80
CA GLY A 172 -10.57 0.60 5.22
C GLY A 172 -11.68 0.45 4.17
N SER A 173 -11.93 1.52 3.43
CA SER A 173 -12.94 1.56 2.37
C SER A 173 -12.33 2.11 1.08
N PRO A 174 -12.72 1.60 -0.10
CA PRO A 174 -12.44 2.25 -1.36
C PRO A 174 -12.94 3.69 -1.35
N LYS A 175 -12.14 4.61 -1.90
CA LYS A 175 -12.46 6.02 -2.06
C LYS A 175 -12.40 6.36 -3.54
N ILE A 176 -13.25 7.28 -3.99
CA ILE A 176 -13.27 7.75 -5.38
C ILE A 176 -12.99 9.25 -5.35
N PRO A 177 -11.74 9.69 -5.66
CA PRO A 177 -11.43 11.09 -5.74
C PRO A 177 -12.15 11.74 -6.92
N ALA A 178 -12.57 12.99 -6.75
CA ALA A 178 -13.13 13.79 -7.83
C ALA A 178 -12.07 14.14 -8.87
N ASN A 179 -10.83 14.42 -8.42
CA ASN A 179 -9.70 14.88 -9.22
C ASN A 179 -8.37 14.62 -8.48
N ILE A 180 -7.25 14.96 -9.11
CA ILE A 180 -5.90 14.77 -8.54
C ILE A 180 -5.67 15.71 -7.36
N GLU A 181 -6.20 16.94 -7.39
CA GLU A 181 -6.16 17.88 -6.26
C GLU A 181 -6.55 17.24 -4.93
N GLN A 182 -7.64 16.48 -4.91
CA GLN A 182 -8.15 15.85 -3.69
C GLN A 182 -7.14 14.90 -3.03
N LEU A 183 -6.14 14.38 -3.76
CA LEU A 183 -5.08 13.54 -3.19
C LEU A 183 -4.11 14.35 -2.30
N PHE A 184 -3.98 15.65 -2.59
CA PHE A 184 -3.08 16.60 -1.94
C PHE A 184 -3.81 17.52 -0.96
N THR A 185 -5.13 17.65 -1.03
CA THR A 185 -5.89 18.52 -0.11
C THR A 185 -6.16 17.83 1.23
N PRO A 186 -5.69 18.39 2.37
CA PRO A 186 -5.98 17.85 3.69
C PRO A 186 -7.49 17.74 3.95
N SER A 187 -7.95 16.53 4.26
CA SER A 187 -9.34 16.25 4.65
C SER A 187 -9.44 14.90 5.35
N GLU A 188 -10.54 14.68 6.07
CA GLU A 188 -10.87 13.39 6.69
C GLU A 188 -10.96 12.27 5.63
N THR A 189 -11.57 12.60 4.49
CA THR A 189 -11.83 11.67 3.40
C THR A 189 -10.71 11.63 2.36
N ARG A 190 -9.57 12.31 2.57
CA ARG A 190 -8.43 12.32 1.64
C ARG A 190 -8.02 10.90 1.20
N PRO A 191 -7.95 10.59 -0.11
CA PRO A 191 -7.61 9.25 -0.59
C PRO A 191 -6.11 8.91 -0.48
N ASN A 192 -5.63 8.72 0.75
CA ASN A 192 -4.23 8.45 1.10
C ASN A 192 -3.62 7.21 0.41
N TYR A 193 -4.39 6.14 0.23
CA TYR A 193 -3.93 4.92 -0.46
C TYR A 193 -3.80 5.15 -1.98
N ILE A 194 -4.69 5.93 -2.58
CA ILE A 194 -4.58 6.31 -4.00
C ILE A 194 -3.36 7.21 -4.20
N PHE A 195 -3.15 8.20 -3.33
CA PHE A 195 -1.95 9.04 -3.35
C PHE A 195 -0.66 8.20 -3.34
N GLN A 196 -0.57 7.20 -2.45
CA GLN A 196 0.59 6.31 -2.37
C GLN A 196 0.77 5.48 -3.64
N THR A 197 -0.31 4.89 -4.16
CA THR A 197 -0.25 4.06 -5.38
C THR A 197 0.11 4.90 -6.60
N PHE A 198 -0.38 6.13 -6.69
CA PHE A 198 -0.05 7.07 -7.76
C PHE A 198 1.40 7.54 -7.69
N LEU A 199 1.96 7.69 -6.49
CA LEU A 199 3.39 7.96 -6.32
C LEU A 199 4.23 6.82 -6.93
N TYR A 200 3.86 5.57 -6.68
CA TYR A 200 4.54 4.42 -7.28
C TYR A 200 4.34 4.36 -8.79
N ALA A 201 3.13 4.68 -9.28
CA ALA A 201 2.84 4.75 -10.70
C ALA A 201 3.67 5.81 -11.42
N ALA A 202 3.83 7.00 -10.82
CA ALA A 202 4.69 8.06 -11.34
C ALA A 202 6.14 7.58 -11.47
N ILE A 203 6.71 6.97 -10.41
CA ILE A 203 8.08 6.44 -10.43
C ILE A 203 8.23 5.40 -11.54
N MET A 204 7.30 4.46 -11.65
CA MET A 204 7.39 3.38 -12.63
C MET A 204 7.13 3.84 -14.07
N SER A 205 6.35 4.91 -14.29
CA SER A 205 6.12 5.47 -15.63
C SER A 205 7.42 6.00 -16.26
N ARG A 206 8.42 6.37 -15.44
CA ARG A 206 9.73 6.83 -15.91
C ARG A 206 10.82 5.75 -15.95
N LYS A 207 10.55 4.55 -15.42
CA LYS A 207 11.54 3.46 -15.29
C LYS A 207 11.39 2.34 -16.30
N GLN A 208 10.28 2.32 -17.04
CA GLN A 208 9.93 1.28 -17.99
C GLN A 208 8.91 1.83 -19.00
N SER A 209 8.62 1.08 -20.07
CA SER A 209 7.88 1.57 -21.24
C SER A 209 6.44 1.08 -21.39
N LEU A 210 5.97 0.16 -20.54
CA LEU A 210 4.57 -0.31 -20.50
C LEU A 210 3.65 0.76 -19.91
N MET A 211 2.37 0.70 -20.29
CA MET A 211 1.33 1.51 -19.66
C MET A 211 1.21 1.13 -18.19
N VAL A 212 1.23 2.11 -17.28
CA VAL A 212 1.15 1.84 -15.85
C VAL A 212 -0.30 1.95 -15.37
N ALA A 213 -0.83 0.87 -14.79
CA ALA A 213 -2.18 0.80 -14.24
C ALA A 213 -2.12 0.62 -12.70
N PRO A 214 -2.38 1.66 -11.90
CA PRO A 214 -2.45 1.53 -10.45
C PRO A 214 -3.76 0.86 -10.01
N ALA A 215 -3.67 -0.03 -9.02
CA ALA A 215 -4.79 -0.80 -8.48
C ALA A 215 -4.73 -0.90 -6.95
N LEU A 216 -5.89 -0.84 -6.31
CA LEU A 216 -6.05 -1.03 -4.87
C LEU A 216 -6.90 -2.28 -4.60
N LEU A 217 -6.29 -3.30 -4.03
CA LEU A 217 -6.97 -4.55 -3.70
C LEU A 217 -7.37 -4.58 -2.22
N TYR A 218 -8.60 -4.16 -1.94
CA TYR A 218 -9.22 -4.27 -0.63
C TYR A 218 -9.65 -5.71 -0.36
N ILE A 219 -8.73 -6.52 0.14
CA ILE A 219 -8.89 -7.97 0.19
C ILE A 219 -10.10 -8.41 1.03
N HIS A 220 -10.40 -7.69 2.11
CA HIS A 220 -11.56 -7.95 2.96
C HIS A 220 -12.93 -7.73 2.27
N ARG A 221 -12.94 -7.16 1.05
CA ARG A 221 -14.13 -6.95 0.21
C ARG A 221 -14.08 -7.74 -1.10
N ALA A 222 -12.96 -8.41 -1.38
CA ALA A 222 -12.68 -9.04 -2.66
C ALA A 222 -13.42 -10.38 -2.87
N ALA A 223 -14.27 -10.78 -1.93
CA ALA A 223 -15.12 -11.97 -2.07
C ALA A 223 -16.28 -11.79 -3.06
N SER A 224 -16.68 -10.55 -3.38
CA SER A 224 -17.76 -10.29 -4.34
C SER A 224 -17.32 -10.55 -5.77
N GLU A 225 -18.13 -11.24 -6.57
CA GLU A 225 -17.84 -11.50 -8.00
C GLU A 225 -17.78 -10.22 -8.84
N SER A 226 -18.47 -9.16 -8.41
CA SER A 226 -18.44 -7.84 -9.05
C SER A 226 -17.30 -6.93 -8.56
N TYR A 227 -16.43 -7.44 -7.67
CA TYR A 227 -15.34 -6.65 -7.12
C TYR A 227 -14.32 -6.30 -8.21
N SER A 228 -13.88 -5.04 -8.22
CA SER A 228 -12.78 -4.59 -9.09
C SER A 228 -11.73 -3.85 -8.25
N PRO A 229 -10.43 -4.15 -8.43
CA PRO A 229 -9.36 -3.40 -7.79
C PRO A 229 -8.97 -2.11 -8.55
N VAL A 230 -9.60 -1.87 -9.71
CA VAL A 230 -9.28 -0.70 -10.55
C VAL A 230 -9.65 0.57 -9.81
N ILE A 231 -8.69 1.49 -9.71
CA ILE A 231 -8.94 2.81 -9.14
C ILE A 231 -9.84 3.58 -10.10
N GLU A 232 -10.89 4.19 -9.57
CA GLU A 232 -11.80 5.05 -10.31
C GLU A 232 -11.71 6.48 -9.81
N MET A 233 -11.89 7.44 -10.73
CA MET A 233 -11.91 8.87 -10.44
C MET A 233 -13.11 9.56 -11.10
N GLY A 234 -13.53 10.68 -10.53
CA GLY A 234 -14.53 11.57 -11.12
C GLY A 234 -15.50 12.15 -10.11
N GLU A 235 -16.11 13.26 -10.48
CA GLU A 235 -17.00 14.02 -9.60
C GLU A 235 -18.20 13.21 -9.08
N PRO A 236 -18.74 13.54 -7.89
CA PRO A 236 -19.97 12.94 -7.38
C PRO A 236 -21.10 13.00 -8.41
N ARG A 237 -21.87 11.90 -8.52
CA ARG A 237 -23.04 11.77 -9.42
C ARG A 237 -22.74 11.86 -10.94
N LYS A 238 -21.46 11.88 -11.34
CA LYS A 238 -21.04 11.70 -12.75
C LYS A 238 -20.48 10.30 -12.98
N PRO A 239 -20.46 9.80 -14.24
CA PRO A 239 -19.76 8.57 -14.59
C PRO A 239 -18.31 8.59 -14.10
N LYS A 240 -17.85 7.44 -13.59
CA LYS A 240 -16.48 7.30 -13.10
C LYS A 240 -15.56 6.85 -14.22
N ILE A 241 -14.33 7.32 -14.17
CA ILE A 241 -13.28 7.02 -15.14
C ILE A 241 -12.31 6.05 -14.47
N PRO A 242 -12.14 4.83 -15.01
CA PRO A 242 -11.13 3.90 -14.52
C PRO A 242 -9.73 4.39 -14.88
N VAL A 243 -8.81 4.31 -13.92
CA VAL A 243 -7.40 4.71 -14.08
C VAL A 243 -6.59 3.51 -14.62
N ASN A 244 -6.89 3.13 -15.86
CA ASN A 244 -6.21 2.02 -16.53
C ASN A 244 -4.85 2.43 -17.14
N ASN A 245 -4.60 3.73 -17.29
CA ASN A 245 -3.33 4.28 -17.73
C ASN A 245 -3.04 5.57 -16.95
N PHE A 246 -2.04 5.51 -16.07
CA PHE A 246 -1.65 6.62 -15.20
C PHE A 246 -1.10 7.82 -15.97
N ALA A 247 -0.61 7.64 -17.21
CA ALA A 247 -0.04 8.72 -18.00
C ALA A 247 -1.00 9.92 -18.19
N PHE A 248 -2.31 9.68 -18.22
CA PHE A 248 -3.32 10.74 -18.30
C PHE A 248 -3.40 11.65 -17.05
N PHE A 249 -2.82 11.21 -15.93
CA PHE A 249 -2.84 11.90 -14.65
C PHE A 249 -1.44 12.30 -14.17
N GLU A 250 -0.39 11.86 -14.87
CA GLU A 250 0.99 11.98 -14.41
C GLU A 250 1.43 13.44 -14.27
N ASP A 251 1.15 14.28 -15.27
CA ASP A 251 1.62 15.68 -15.29
C ASP A 251 1.05 16.47 -14.11
N GLU A 252 -0.28 16.46 -13.92
CA GLU A 252 -0.92 17.16 -12.79
C GLU A 252 -0.45 16.58 -11.44
N PHE A 253 -0.32 15.26 -11.33
CA PHE A 253 0.15 14.63 -10.10
C PHE A 253 1.58 15.07 -9.76
N ARG A 254 2.47 15.13 -10.75
CA ARG A 254 3.87 15.52 -10.56
C ARG A 254 4.02 17.01 -10.26
N GLU A 255 3.22 17.87 -10.89
CA GLU A 255 3.18 19.30 -10.56
C GLU A 255 2.80 19.51 -9.08
N ARG A 256 1.74 18.84 -8.62
CA ARG A 256 1.32 18.93 -7.21
C ARG A 256 2.30 18.28 -6.25
N LEU A 257 2.95 17.20 -6.66
CA LEU A 257 4.01 16.56 -5.89
C LEU A 257 5.23 17.48 -5.74
N GLN A 258 5.64 18.16 -6.81
CA GLN A 258 6.71 19.16 -6.76
C GLN A 258 6.36 20.27 -5.77
N ALA A 259 5.18 20.87 -5.89
CA ALA A 259 4.72 21.93 -4.99
C ALA A 259 4.66 21.48 -3.52
N LEU A 260 4.17 20.26 -3.27
CA LEU A 260 4.15 19.68 -1.92
C LEU A 260 5.56 19.53 -1.33
N LEU A 261 6.52 19.05 -2.14
CA LEU A 261 7.89 18.90 -1.68
C LEU A 261 8.55 20.25 -1.42
N GLU A 262 8.35 21.24 -2.30
CA GLU A 262 8.85 22.60 -2.08
C GLU A 262 8.25 23.24 -0.83
N GLU A 263 6.96 23.01 -0.55
CA GLU A 263 6.30 23.45 0.68
C GLU A 263 6.94 22.84 1.94
N ILE A 264 7.21 21.53 1.93
CA ILE A 264 7.84 20.83 3.07
C ILE A 264 9.21 21.42 3.42
N PHE A 265 9.94 21.91 2.42
CA PHE A 265 11.28 22.49 2.57
C PHE A 265 11.28 24.02 2.65
N ASN A 266 10.10 24.65 2.70
CA ASN A 266 9.98 26.10 2.84
C ASN A 266 10.11 26.52 4.31
N GLU A 267 11.19 27.23 4.66
CA GLU A 267 11.43 27.74 6.02
C GLU A 267 10.34 28.69 6.55
N LYS A 268 9.52 29.27 5.65
CA LYS A 268 8.40 30.14 6.02
C LYS A 268 7.12 29.39 6.33
N GLU A 269 7.04 28.10 6.01
CA GLU A 269 5.87 27.25 6.27
C GLU A 269 6.01 26.54 7.61
N PRO A 270 5.25 26.94 8.65
CA PRO A 270 5.34 26.28 9.96
C PRO A 270 4.70 24.89 9.93
N PHE A 271 5.23 23.98 10.75
CA PHE A 271 4.60 22.70 11.03
C PHE A 271 3.44 22.87 12.01
N THR A 272 2.22 23.04 11.46
CA THR A 272 1.01 23.28 12.24
C THR A 272 0.25 22.00 12.59
N GLN A 273 -0.61 22.09 13.61
CA GLN A 273 -1.59 21.05 13.92
C GLN A 273 -2.64 21.00 12.81
N THR A 274 -3.06 19.79 12.42
CA THR A 274 -4.18 19.60 11.48
C THR A 274 -5.47 20.22 12.04
N GLU A 275 -6.40 20.68 11.21
CA GLU A 275 -7.73 21.09 11.71
C GLU A 275 -8.67 19.90 11.93
N ASP A 276 -8.33 18.74 11.35
CA ASP A 276 -9.10 17.51 11.47
C ASP A 276 -8.84 16.80 12.81
N THR A 277 -9.74 17.00 13.78
CA THR A 277 -9.64 16.42 15.12
C THR A 277 -9.81 14.91 15.14
N LYS A 278 -10.47 14.29 14.15
CA LYS A 278 -10.62 12.83 14.09
C LYS A 278 -9.29 12.14 13.83
N LYS A 279 -8.40 12.77 13.04
CA LYS A 279 -7.01 12.30 12.85
C LYS A 279 -6.19 12.34 14.14
N CYS A 280 -6.64 13.09 15.15
CA CYS A 280 -5.97 13.19 16.45
C CYS A 280 -6.37 12.05 17.42
N SER A 281 -7.45 11.31 17.18
CA SER A 281 -7.97 10.29 18.10
C SER A 281 -6.99 9.15 18.37
N TYR A 282 -6.21 8.77 17.36
CA TYR A 282 -5.24 7.68 17.40
C TYR A 282 -3.82 8.20 17.09
N CYS A 283 -3.52 9.44 17.50
CA CYS A 283 -2.22 10.05 17.27
C CYS A 283 -1.26 9.76 18.43
N ASP A 284 -0.15 9.08 18.14
CA ASP A 284 0.92 8.75 19.09
C ASP A 284 1.48 9.96 19.86
N PHE A 285 1.42 11.15 19.25
CA PHE A 285 1.99 12.37 19.82
C PHE A 285 0.97 13.22 20.57
N LYS A 286 -0.26 12.73 20.80
CA LYS A 286 -1.34 13.51 21.42
C LYS A 286 -0.92 14.17 22.74
N ALA A 287 -0.19 13.45 23.59
CA ALA A 287 0.26 13.95 24.89
C ALA A 287 1.19 15.18 24.81
N ILE A 288 1.98 15.30 23.75
CA ILE A 288 2.92 16.43 23.54
C ILE A 288 2.41 17.44 22.50
N CYS A 289 1.32 17.13 21.79
CA CYS A 289 0.72 17.96 20.76
C CYS A 289 0.10 19.24 21.32
N LYS A 290 -0.23 19.27 22.62
CA LYS A 290 -0.95 20.37 23.30
C LYS A 290 -2.31 20.68 22.66
N ARG A 291 -3.05 19.62 22.32
CA ARG A 291 -4.45 19.66 21.89
C ARG A 291 -5.27 18.64 22.67
#